data_AF-Q6MYP1-F1
#
_entry.id   AF-Q6MYP1-F1
#
_cell.length_a   1.000
_cell.length_b   1.000
_cell.length_c   1.000
_cell.angle_alpha   90.00
_cell.angle_beta   90.00
_cell.angle_gamma   90.00
#
_symmetry.space_group_name_H-M   'P 1'
#
loop_
_entity.id
_entity.type
_entity.pdbx_description
1 polymer ?
#
loop_
_entity_poly.entity_id
_entity_poly.type
_entity_poly.pdbx_seq_one_letter_code
_entity_poly.pdbx_strand_id
1 'polypeptide(L)'
;MTELHTEEYLVLHLRLKKRRAQDPFRSPVVGRLIEECKRRRSEPAPVLRRSSRVRSKMPRLNLPYDVLCLILDRLDYLSARRLCQAVDCPPMDSYWRCRAAPHLFELDEIRHEDLDWRHLCLEIEKLRSSETFWARDRTLKILRHNKDAYLQNLKKAQPLTPKDVTNHIQFGVGRDTALNRVF
;
A
#
# COMPACT_ATOMS: atom_id res chain seq x y z
N MET A 1 7.70 -19.21 -36.69
CA MET A 1 7.69 -17.74 -36.50
C MET A 1 6.89 -17.39 -35.24
N THR A 2 7.38 -17.73 -34.05
CA THR A 2 6.65 -17.55 -32.76
C THR A 2 7.56 -17.11 -31.61
N GLU A 3 8.86 -16.92 -31.84
CA GLU A 3 9.84 -16.65 -30.77
C GLU A 3 10.08 -15.16 -30.52
N LEU A 4 9.81 -14.28 -31.50
CA LEU A 4 10.03 -12.83 -31.39
C LEU A 4 9.04 -12.13 -30.44
N HIS A 5 7.86 -12.71 -30.19
CA HIS A 5 6.83 -12.08 -29.37
C HIS A 5 7.06 -12.27 -27.85
N THR A 6 7.91 -13.24 -27.49
CA THR A 6 8.19 -13.62 -26.10
C THR A 6 9.27 -12.73 -25.48
N GLU A 7 10.30 -12.34 -26.26
CA GLU A 7 11.39 -11.48 -25.78
C GLU A 7 10.95 -10.04 -25.51
N GLU A 8 10.13 -9.45 -26.40
CA GLU A 8 9.58 -8.09 -26.17
C GLU A 8 8.71 -8.04 -24.92
N TYR A 9 7.94 -9.11 -24.66
CA TYR A 9 7.13 -9.24 -23.45
C TYR A 9 7.99 -9.32 -22.19
N LEU A 10 9.07 -10.11 -22.22
CA LEU A 10 10.00 -10.24 -21.10
C LEU A 10 10.73 -8.92 -20.82
N VAL A 11 11.14 -8.18 -21.86
CA VAL A 11 11.80 -6.87 -21.74
C VAL A 11 10.85 -5.81 -21.18
N LEU A 12 9.58 -5.78 -21.63
CA LEU A 12 8.55 -4.91 -21.07
C LEU A 12 8.25 -5.26 -19.61
N HIS A 13 8.16 -6.55 -19.27
CA HIS A 13 7.90 -7.02 -17.93
C HIS A 13 9.06 -6.74 -16.97
N LEU A 14 10.30 -6.82 -17.46
CA LEU A 14 11.52 -6.42 -16.73
C LEU A 14 11.60 -4.91 -16.54
N ARG A 15 11.27 -4.10 -17.56
CA ARG A 15 11.22 -2.63 -17.44
C ARG A 15 10.11 -2.17 -16.49
N LEU A 16 8.94 -2.81 -16.53
CA LEU A 16 7.85 -2.58 -15.58
C LEU A 16 8.26 -2.99 -14.15
N LYS A 17 8.92 -4.13 -13.96
CA LYS A 17 9.49 -4.51 -12.66
C LYS A 17 10.52 -3.50 -12.16
N LYS A 18 11.43 -3.03 -13.02
CA LYS A 18 12.49 -2.06 -12.68
C LYS A 18 11.92 -0.68 -12.34
N ARG A 19 10.87 -0.24 -13.03
CA ARG A 19 10.11 0.99 -12.69
C ARG A 19 9.28 0.84 -11.42
N ARG A 20 8.65 -0.32 -11.20
CA ARG A 20 7.91 -0.63 -9.95
C ARG A 20 8.83 -0.69 -8.73
N ALA A 21 10.09 -1.10 -8.90
CA ALA A 21 11.11 -1.06 -7.85
C ALA A 21 11.60 0.35 -7.50
N GLN A 22 11.33 1.34 -8.36
CA GLN A 22 11.73 2.74 -8.20
C GLN A 22 10.56 3.66 -7.83
N ASP A 23 9.34 3.15 -7.72
CA ASP A 23 8.18 3.96 -7.36
C ASP A 23 8.27 4.34 -5.86
N PRO A 24 8.50 5.63 -5.53
CA PRO A 24 8.61 6.07 -4.14
C PRO A 24 7.29 5.88 -3.37
N PHE A 25 6.16 5.72 -4.06
CA PHE A 25 4.85 5.48 -3.48
C PHE A 25 4.61 4.01 -3.11
N ARG A 26 5.32 3.06 -3.73
CA ARG A 26 5.25 1.64 -3.35
C ARG A 26 6.04 1.36 -2.09
N SER A 27 5.36 0.83 -1.07
CA SER A 27 6.03 0.33 0.13
C SER A 27 6.48 -1.13 -0.07
N PRO A 28 7.78 -1.47 0.04
CA PRO A 28 8.24 -2.85 -0.02
C PRO A 28 7.60 -3.75 1.05
N VAL A 29 7.23 -3.17 2.19
CA VAL A 29 6.57 -3.87 3.29
C VAL A 29 5.14 -4.26 2.88
N VAL A 30 4.40 -3.32 2.30
CA VAL A 30 3.03 -3.57 1.79
C VAL A 30 3.09 -4.55 0.61
N GLY A 31 4.08 -4.42 -0.27
CA GLY A 31 4.29 -5.35 -1.37
C GLY A 31 4.48 -6.80 -0.90
N ARG A 32 5.31 -7.03 0.13
CA ARG A 32 5.46 -8.38 0.72
C ARG A 32 4.17 -8.90 1.32
N LEU A 33 3.40 -8.03 1.99
CA LEU A 33 2.12 -8.40 2.59
C LEU A 33 1.07 -8.77 1.54
N ILE A 34 1.03 -8.07 0.40
CA ILE A 34 0.15 -8.41 -0.73
C ILE A 34 0.50 -9.80 -1.27
N GLU A 35 1.79 -10.09 -1.49
CA GLU A 35 2.22 -11.41 -1.96
C GLU A 35 1.91 -12.52 -0.93
N GLU A 36 2.02 -12.23 0.37
CA GLU A 36 1.57 -13.13 1.42
C GLU A 36 0.05 -13.39 1.35
N CYS A 37 -0.75 -12.35 1.14
CA CYS A 37 -2.21 -12.48 0.99
C CYS A 37 -2.60 -13.31 -0.23
N LYS A 38 -1.90 -13.13 -1.36
CA LYS A 38 -2.06 -13.97 -2.57
C LYS A 38 -1.76 -15.42 -2.26
N ARG A 39 -0.61 -15.68 -1.62
CA ARG A 39 -0.19 -17.03 -1.23
C ARG A 39 -1.25 -17.70 -0.37
N ARG A 40 -1.72 -17.02 0.69
CA ARG A 40 -2.74 -17.55 1.62
C ARG A 40 -4.05 -17.92 0.95
N ARG A 41 -4.43 -17.22 -0.12
CA ARG A 41 -5.67 -17.49 -0.87
C ARG A 41 -5.49 -18.56 -1.94
N SER A 42 -4.28 -18.67 -2.50
CA SER A 42 -3.89 -19.73 -3.45
C SER A 42 -3.63 -21.07 -2.77
N GLU A 43 -3.23 -21.06 -1.50
CA GLU A 43 -3.07 -22.27 -0.72
C GLU A 43 -4.45 -22.88 -0.47
N PRO A 44 -4.70 -24.15 -0.87
CA PRO A 44 -5.92 -24.82 -0.48
C PRO A 44 -6.00 -24.77 1.04
N ALA A 45 -7.15 -24.31 1.56
CA ALA A 45 -7.41 -24.27 2.99
C ALA A 45 -6.85 -25.55 3.60
N PRO A 46 -5.93 -25.47 4.59
CA PRO A 46 -5.18 -26.62 5.04
C PRO A 46 -6.18 -27.72 5.26
N VAL A 47 -5.99 -28.85 4.58
CA VAL A 47 -6.81 -30.04 4.75
C VAL A 47 -6.68 -30.36 6.22
N LEU A 48 -7.60 -29.81 7.01
CA LEU A 48 -7.72 -30.05 8.42
C LEU A 48 -7.89 -31.54 8.46
N ARG A 49 -6.81 -32.23 8.85
CA ARG A 49 -6.87 -33.64 9.20
C ARG A 49 -8.12 -33.77 10.03
N ARG A 50 -9.04 -34.59 9.53
CA ARG A 50 -10.31 -34.94 10.17
C ARG A 50 -10.00 -35.59 11.52
N SER A 51 -9.59 -34.78 12.48
CA SER A 51 -9.58 -35.12 13.88
C SER A 51 -10.88 -34.56 14.42
N SER A 52 -11.78 -35.48 14.69
CA SER A 52 -13.10 -35.31 15.28
C SER A 52 -13.05 -34.76 16.72
N ARG A 53 -12.30 -33.68 16.95
CA ARG A 53 -12.28 -32.99 18.23
C ARG A 53 -13.03 -31.69 18.08
N VAL A 54 -14.28 -31.74 18.53
CA VAL A 54 -15.09 -30.61 18.99
C VAL A 54 -14.80 -29.33 18.21
N ARG A 55 -15.51 -29.13 17.09
CA ARG A 55 -15.74 -27.76 16.61
C ARG A 55 -16.36 -27.03 17.79
N SER A 56 -15.59 -26.23 18.53
CA SER A 56 -16.19 -25.28 19.45
C SER A 56 -17.13 -24.48 18.57
N LYS A 57 -18.43 -24.58 18.85
CA LYS A 57 -19.43 -23.73 18.19
C LYS A 57 -19.08 -22.33 18.68
N MET A 58 -18.21 -21.65 17.94
CA MET A 58 -17.93 -20.25 18.16
C MET A 58 -19.29 -19.54 18.20
N PRO A 59 -19.55 -18.71 19.21
CA PRO A 59 -20.83 -18.04 19.33
C PRO A 59 -21.07 -17.21 18.06
N ARG A 60 -22.20 -17.46 17.42
CA ARG A 60 -22.69 -16.59 16.35
C ARG A 60 -23.27 -15.35 16.99
N LEU A 61 -22.73 -14.19 16.64
CA LEU A 61 -23.38 -12.93 16.95
C LEU A 61 -24.63 -12.84 16.07
N ASN A 62 -25.81 -12.90 16.70
CA ASN A 62 -27.08 -12.62 16.02
C ASN A 62 -27.25 -11.10 15.87
N LEU A 63 -26.37 -10.48 15.07
CA LEU A 63 -26.40 -9.06 14.77
C LEU A 63 -26.62 -8.85 13.27
N PRO A 64 -27.40 -7.83 12.87
CA PRO A 64 -27.44 -7.39 11.48
C PRO A 64 -26.04 -7.03 10.99
N TYR A 65 -25.78 -7.28 9.70
CA TYR A 65 -24.48 -7.03 9.08
C TYR A 65 -23.99 -5.60 9.30
N ASP A 66 -24.87 -4.60 9.11
CA ASP A 66 -24.52 -3.19 9.27
C ASP A 66 -24.09 -2.85 10.71
N VAL A 67 -24.75 -3.45 11.71
CA VAL A 67 -24.41 -3.26 13.12
C VAL A 67 -23.03 -3.87 13.41
N LEU A 68 -22.72 -5.03 12.83
CA LEU A 68 -21.41 -5.65 12.96
C LEU A 68 -20.31 -4.77 12.34
N CYS A 69 -20.55 -4.21 11.15
CA CYS A 69 -19.63 -3.27 10.52
C CYS A 69 -19.40 -2.02 11.39
N LEU A 70 -20.47 -1.44 11.94
CA LEU A 70 -20.38 -0.28 12.84
C LEU A 70 -19.58 -0.59 14.12
N ILE A 71 -19.75 -1.78 14.70
CA ILE A 71 -18.95 -2.22 15.86
C ILE A 71 -17.48 -2.31 15.45
N LEU A 72 -17.19 -3.00 14.34
CA LEU A 72 -15.83 -3.18 13.87
C LEU A 72 -15.15 -1.85 13.58
N ASP A 73 -15.85 -0.87 13.02
CA ASP A 73 -15.31 0.48 12.74
C ASP A 73 -14.85 1.24 13.99
N ARG A 74 -15.30 0.82 15.18
CA ARG A 74 -14.86 1.38 16.47
C ARG A 74 -13.70 0.62 17.11
N LEU A 75 -13.32 -0.52 16.56
CA LEU A 75 -12.26 -1.38 17.12
C LEU A 75 -10.93 -1.11 16.44
N ASP A 76 -9.86 -1.12 17.24
CA ASP A 76 -8.50 -1.18 16.72
C ASP A 76 -8.20 -2.55 16.09
N TYR A 77 -7.08 -2.66 15.38
CA TYR A 77 -6.73 -3.88 14.65
C TYR A 77 -6.65 -5.11 15.57
N LEU A 78 -6.18 -4.92 16.82
CA LEU A 78 -6.01 -6.01 17.77
C LEU A 78 -7.36 -6.49 18.31
N SER A 79 -8.25 -5.58 18.68
CA SER A 79 -9.59 -5.91 19.16
C SER A 79 -10.45 -6.47 18.04
N ALA A 80 -10.38 -5.93 16.83
CA ALA A 80 -11.05 -6.48 15.65
C ALA A 80 -10.57 -7.90 15.35
N ARG A 81 -9.26 -8.17 15.45
CA ARG A 81 -8.68 -9.51 15.30
C ARG A 81 -9.22 -10.49 16.33
N ARG A 82 -9.23 -10.10 17.61
CA ARG A 82 -9.76 -10.90 18.71
C ARG A 82 -11.25 -11.18 18.56
N LEU A 83 -12.04 -10.17 18.19
CA LEU A 83 -13.47 -10.34 17.92
C LEU A 83 -13.69 -11.37 16.82
N CYS A 84 -13.01 -11.24 15.69
CA CYS A 84 -13.13 -12.16 14.57
C CYS A 84 -12.50 -13.56 14.83
N GLN A 85 -11.81 -13.75 15.94
CA GLN A 85 -11.37 -15.06 16.46
C GLN A 85 -12.34 -15.61 17.50
N ALA A 86 -13.14 -14.76 18.14
CA ALA A 86 -14.12 -15.16 19.14
C ALA A 86 -15.48 -15.49 18.53
N VAL A 87 -15.81 -14.96 17.35
CA VAL A 87 -17.13 -15.09 16.72
C VAL A 87 -17.07 -15.69 15.32
N ASP A 88 -18.06 -16.52 15.00
CA ASP A 88 -18.20 -17.19 13.70
C ASP A 88 -19.03 -16.37 12.70
N CYS A 89 -18.59 -15.14 12.40
CA CYS A 89 -19.19 -14.29 11.37
C CYS A 89 -18.27 -13.12 10.98
N PRO A 90 -17.15 -13.35 10.27
CA PRO A 90 -16.38 -12.24 9.73
C PRO A 90 -17.18 -11.55 8.59
N PRO A 91 -17.17 -10.21 8.49
CA PRO A 91 -17.76 -9.51 7.36
C PRO A 91 -17.15 -9.93 6.03
N MET A 92 -17.90 -9.74 4.95
CA MET A 92 -17.41 -9.94 3.57
C MET A 92 -16.16 -9.09 3.27
N ASP A 93 -15.37 -9.54 2.30
CA ASP A 93 -14.15 -8.87 1.84
C ASP A 93 -14.37 -7.40 1.43
N SER A 94 -15.57 -7.06 0.95
CA SER A 94 -15.96 -5.68 0.63
C SER A 94 -15.81 -4.73 1.81
N TYR A 95 -16.20 -5.15 3.01
CA TYR A 95 -16.03 -4.37 4.24
C TYR A 95 -14.55 -4.13 4.54
N TRP A 96 -13.76 -5.20 4.59
CA TRP A 96 -12.34 -5.14 4.91
C TRP A 96 -11.56 -4.30 3.90
N ARG A 97 -11.95 -4.37 2.63
CA ARG A 97 -11.40 -3.54 1.58
C ARG A 97 -11.74 -2.06 1.75
N CYS A 98 -12.99 -1.74 2.08
CA CYS A 98 -13.38 -0.35 2.39
C CYS A 98 -12.61 0.19 3.59
N ARG A 99 -12.43 -0.62 4.63
CA ARG A 99 -11.67 -0.27 5.83
C ARG A 99 -10.17 -0.10 5.56
N ALA A 100 -9.59 -0.91 4.68
CA ALA A 100 -8.18 -0.82 4.31
C ALA A 100 -7.88 0.33 3.34
N ALA A 101 -8.87 0.80 2.57
CA ALA A 101 -8.70 1.80 1.51
C ALA A 101 -7.99 3.10 1.95
N PRO A 102 -8.28 3.71 3.12
CA PRO A 102 -7.58 4.91 3.58
C PRO A 102 -6.09 4.71 3.90
N HIS A 103 -5.64 3.46 3.96
CA HIS A 103 -4.29 3.06 4.34
C HIS A 103 -3.48 2.46 3.18
N LEU A 104 -4.12 2.26 2.03
CA LEU A 104 -3.52 1.68 0.84
C LEU A 104 -3.44 2.74 -0.26
N PHE A 105 -2.24 3.23 -0.53
CA PHE A 105 -2.00 4.11 -1.67
C PHE A 105 -1.99 3.32 -2.98
N GLU A 106 -1.58 2.05 -2.90
CA GLU A 106 -1.53 1.09 -3.99
C GLU A 106 -2.92 0.51 -4.34
N LEU A 107 -4.00 1.01 -3.72
CA LEU A 107 -5.33 0.41 -3.81
C LEU A 107 -5.77 0.21 -5.26
N ASP A 108 -5.58 1.22 -6.13
CA ASP A 108 -5.93 1.17 -7.56
C ASP A 108 -5.30 -0.02 -8.30
N GLU A 109 -4.09 -0.42 -7.92
CA GLU A 109 -3.38 -1.54 -8.53
C GLU A 109 -3.91 -2.89 -8.06
N ILE A 110 -4.35 -2.98 -6.80
CA ILE A 110 -4.86 -4.22 -6.19
C ILE A 110 -6.39 -4.31 -6.21
N ARG A 111 -7.06 -3.37 -6.90
CA ARG A 111 -8.54 -3.30 -6.89
C ARG A 111 -9.20 -4.58 -7.41
N HIS A 112 -8.59 -5.29 -8.32
CA HIS A 112 -9.22 -6.47 -8.94
C HIS A 112 -8.57 -7.77 -8.49
N GLU A 113 -7.64 -7.71 -7.53
CA GLU A 113 -6.97 -8.89 -7.01
C GLU A 113 -7.85 -9.62 -6.00
N ASP A 114 -7.85 -10.95 -6.11
CA ASP A 114 -8.46 -11.83 -5.13
C ASP A 114 -7.49 -12.03 -3.96
N LEU A 115 -7.70 -11.28 -2.87
CA LEU A 115 -6.81 -11.22 -1.70
C LEU A 115 -7.58 -11.58 -0.43
N ASP A 116 -6.87 -12.06 0.60
CA ASP A 116 -7.39 -12.11 1.97
C ASP A 116 -7.46 -10.67 2.52
N TRP A 117 -8.53 -9.94 2.14
CA TRP A 117 -8.71 -8.52 2.46
C TRP A 117 -8.75 -8.28 3.97
N ARG A 118 -9.33 -9.21 4.73
CA ARG A 118 -9.31 -9.18 6.19
C ARG A 118 -7.89 -9.18 6.73
N HIS A 119 -7.06 -10.12 6.28
CA HIS A 119 -5.69 -10.21 6.75
C HIS A 119 -4.87 -8.98 6.35
N LEU A 120 -4.99 -8.55 5.09
CA LEU A 120 -4.34 -7.35 4.57
C LEU A 120 -4.68 -6.11 5.41
N CYS A 121 -5.98 -5.88 5.64
CA CYS A 121 -6.46 -4.75 6.44
C CYS A 121 -5.82 -4.73 7.83
N LEU A 122 -5.88 -5.86 8.55
CA LEU A 122 -5.41 -5.93 9.93
C LEU A 122 -3.89 -5.82 10.06
N GLU A 123 -3.12 -6.34 9.10
CA GLU A 123 -1.65 -6.18 9.13
C GLU A 123 -1.23 -4.76 8.73
N ILE A 124 -1.95 -4.09 7.83
CA ILE A 124 -1.68 -2.67 7.51
C ILE A 124 -1.98 -1.76 8.71
N GLU A 125 -3.10 -1.98 9.39
CA GLU A 125 -3.42 -1.21 10.60
C GLU A 125 -2.37 -1.42 11.71
N LYS A 126 -1.88 -2.66 11.85
CA LYS A 126 -0.75 -2.98 12.75
C LYS A 126 0.54 -2.29 12.30
N LEU A 127 0.86 -2.26 11.01
CA LEU A 127 2.04 -1.55 10.53
C LEU A 127 1.94 -0.05 10.82
N ARG A 128 0.75 0.53 10.76
CA ARG A 128 0.53 1.94 11.07
C ARG A 128 0.75 2.28 12.54
N SER A 129 0.72 1.32 13.46
CA SER A 129 1.16 1.57 14.84
C SER A 129 2.68 1.75 14.95
N SER A 130 3.45 1.49 13.88
CA SER A 130 4.87 1.82 13.82
C SER A 130 5.10 3.26 13.36
N GLU A 131 6.06 3.92 13.99
CA GLU A 131 6.41 5.33 13.74
C GLU A 131 6.86 5.57 12.29
N THR A 132 7.62 4.63 11.72
CA THR A 132 8.15 4.72 10.35
C THR A 132 7.05 4.68 9.29
N PHE A 133 6.05 3.81 9.48
CA PHE A 133 4.92 3.70 8.57
C PHE A 133 4.00 4.92 8.70
N TRP A 134 3.78 5.41 9.92
CA TRP A 134 3.00 6.63 10.16
C TRP A 134 3.63 7.86 9.51
N ALA A 135 4.95 8.06 9.68
CA ALA A 135 5.67 9.17 9.08
C ALA A 135 5.59 9.14 7.55
N ARG A 136 5.70 7.95 6.94
CA ARG A 136 5.52 7.75 5.50
C ARG A 136 4.09 8.07 5.06
N ASP A 137 3.07 7.51 5.70
CA ASP A 137 1.65 7.76 5.39
C ASP A 137 1.33 9.26 5.45
N ARG A 138 1.79 9.94 6.51
CA ARG A 138 1.64 11.39 6.68
C ARG A 138 2.34 12.17 5.56
N THR A 139 3.59 11.82 5.24
CA THR A 139 4.35 12.49 4.17
C THR A 139 3.65 12.34 2.82
N LEU A 140 3.22 11.13 2.48
CA LEU A 140 2.51 10.86 1.22
C LEU A 140 1.18 11.62 1.14
N LYS A 141 0.44 11.74 2.25
CA LYS A 141 -0.78 12.56 2.32
C LYS A 141 -0.51 14.04 2.05
N ILE A 142 0.53 14.61 2.67
CA ILE A 142 0.94 16.00 2.45
C ILE A 142 1.32 16.22 0.99
N LEU A 143 2.16 15.33 0.43
CA LEU A 143 2.59 15.42 -0.96
C LEU A 143 1.42 15.32 -1.94
N ARG A 144 0.44 14.44 -1.68
CA ARG A 144 -0.75 14.29 -2.52
C ARG A 144 -1.64 15.52 -2.47
N HIS A 145 -1.82 16.12 -1.29
CA HIS A 145 -2.64 17.32 -1.13
C HIS A 145 -2.02 18.55 -1.83
N ASN A 146 -0.69 18.61 -1.87
CA ASN A 146 0.04 19.73 -2.47
C ASN A 146 0.57 19.41 -3.89
N LYS A 147 0.08 18.34 -4.52
CA LYS A 147 0.63 17.82 -5.78
C LYS A 147 0.76 18.90 -6.85
N ASP A 148 -0.28 19.71 -7.05
CA ASP A 148 -0.30 20.71 -8.11
C ASP A 148 0.65 21.87 -7.81
N ALA A 149 0.73 22.31 -6.55
CA ALA A 149 1.69 23.32 -6.12
C ALA A 149 3.15 22.83 -6.30
N TYR A 150 3.44 21.59 -5.91
CA TYR A 150 4.75 20.97 -6.13
C TYR A 150 5.08 20.84 -7.62
N LEU A 151 4.14 20.35 -8.44
CA LEU A 151 4.36 20.21 -9.88
C LEU A 151 4.55 21.57 -10.56
N GLN A 152 3.85 22.61 -10.14
CA GLN A 152 4.06 23.97 -10.62
C GLN A 152 5.43 24.51 -10.19
N ASN A 153 5.84 24.29 -8.93
CA ASN A 153 7.15 24.71 -8.44
C ASN A 153 8.29 23.94 -9.11
N LEU A 154 8.12 22.65 -9.41
CA LEU A 154 9.08 21.85 -10.18
C LEU A 154 9.15 22.28 -11.65
N LYS A 155 8.06 22.79 -12.24
CA LYS A 155 8.07 23.37 -13.58
C LYS A 155 8.73 24.75 -13.62
N LYS A 156 8.60 25.53 -12.54
CA LYS A 156 9.22 26.86 -12.37
C LYS A 156 10.70 26.76 -12.01
N ALA A 157 11.08 25.76 -11.23
CA ALA A 157 12.47 25.41 -10.99
C ALA A 157 13.03 24.77 -12.26
N GLN A 158 13.81 25.52 -13.06
CA GLN A 158 14.69 24.87 -14.03
C GLN A 158 15.57 23.88 -13.24
N PRO A 159 15.44 22.56 -13.47
CA PRO A 159 16.28 21.60 -12.76
C PRO A 159 17.72 21.92 -13.13
N LEU A 160 18.57 22.19 -12.14
CA LEU A 160 20.00 22.37 -12.35
C LEU A 160 20.49 21.16 -13.14
N THR A 161 21.04 21.41 -14.34
CA THR A 161 21.57 20.32 -15.14
C THR A 161 22.79 19.74 -14.42
N PRO A 162 23.15 18.47 -14.65
CA PRO A 162 24.38 17.89 -14.09
C PRO A 162 25.63 18.73 -14.41
N LYS A 163 25.60 19.47 -15.52
CA LYS A 163 26.62 20.43 -15.93
C LYS A 163 26.65 21.65 -15.00
N ASP A 164 25.50 22.19 -14.63
CA ASP A 164 25.38 23.32 -13.69
C ASP A 164 25.86 22.95 -12.29
N VAL A 165 25.57 21.72 -11.84
CA VAL A 165 26.05 21.19 -10.55
C VAL A 165 27.58 21.01 -10.57
N THR A 166 28.13 20.44 -11.65
CA THR A 166 29.58 20.26 -11.81
C THR A 166 30.30 21.61 -11.86
N ASN A 167 29.75 22.59 -12.58
CA ASN A 167 30.29 23.94 -12.65
C ASN A 167 30.23 24.65 -11.29
N HIS A 168 29.15 24.48 -10.52
CA HIS A 168 29.06 25.04 -9.17
C HIS A 168 30.10 24.46 -8.20
N ILE A 169 30.41 23.16 -8.33
CA ILE A 169 31.43 22.48 -7.52
C ILE A 169 32.84 22.92 -7.95
N GLN A 170 33.08 23.07 -9.26
CA GLN A 170 34.41 23.38 -9.80
C GLN A 170 34.80 24.85 -9.68
N PHE A 171 33.84 25.78 -9.84
CA PHE A 171 34.14 27.20 -9.97
C PHE A 171 33.59 28.06 -8.81
N GLY A 172 32.81 27.47 -7.90
CA GLY A 172 32.15 28.21 -6.83
C GLY A 172 31.11 29.22 -7.35
N VAL A 173 30.23 29.72 -6.48
CA VAL A 173 29.22 30.73 -6.86
C VAL A 173 29.93 32.07 -7.13
N GLY A 174 30.39 32.26 -8.36
CA GLY A 174 30.87 33.55 -8.86
C GLY A 174 29.72 34.55 -8.85
N ARG A 175 29.86 35.61 -8.04
CA ARG A 175 29.02 36.81 -8.08
C ARG A 175 29.00 37.34 -9.51
N ASP A 176 27.84 37.39 -10.15
CA ASP A 176 27.41 38.57 -10.89
C ASP A 176 25.91 38.54 -11.23
N THR A 177 25.23 39.48 -10.58
CA THR A 177 24.09 40.31 -11.03
C THR A 177 22.88 39.64 -11.71
N ALA A 178 21.85 39.34 -10.90
CA ALA A 178 20.46 39.85 -11.04
C ALA A 178 19.51 38.98 -10.20
N LEU A 179 19.65 39.06 -8.88
CA LEU A 179 18.66 38.57 -7.93
C LEU A 179 17.42 39.47 -8.01
N ASN A 180 16.46 39.07 -8.83
CA ASN A 180 15.04 39.36 -8.58
C ASN A 180 14.29 38.03 -8.51
N ARG A 181 14.27 37.45 -7.32
CA ARG A 181 13.33 36.39 -6.94
C ARG A 181 12.77 36.74 -5.57
N VAL A 182 11.55 37.27 -5.58
CA VAL A 182 10.69 37.42 -4.40
C VAL A 182 10.02 36.07 -4.12
N PHE A 183 9.86 35.79 -2.83
CA PHE A 183 9.33 34.62 -2.11
C PHE A 183 8.34 33.71 -2.83
#